data_AF-A0ABD3PID6-F1
#
_entry.id   AF-A0ABD3PID6-F1
#
_cell.length_a   1.000
_cell.length_b   1.000
_cell.length_c   1.000
_cell.angle_alpha   90.00
_cell.angle_beta   90.00
_cell.angle_gamma   90.00
#
_symmetry.space_group_name_H-M   'P 1'
#
loop_
_entity.id
_entity.type
_entity.pdbx_description
1 polymer ?
#
loop_
_entity_poly.entity_id
_entity_poly.type
_entity_poly.pdbx_seq_one_letter_code
_entity_poly.pdbx_strand_id
1 'polypeptide(L)'
;MPTKSNGNVEPVRRSSRSKRIRYNLAEDFDDDLESMLAEHERKGQESRDKRDAKRSKPEDDKYVWKHPGYDIPLDSLPALCIERIFSYVSDPQDLYNLAFTSNFLMSLVTPPLVIRSAVFHNLRKRDTRHRKTLSNIMGYLSNRSIHIPSAHRLLRLLNAKQCERGDNCWGKNLLTGKPMALDTSLACRPFGLAICDKCIKFGTTNVPYSHFSRIQKGVAFFQWNKLMDPQIDPVTGERHGSLVRVIELQQIESSFDSQEDRKEALESVVERAISAGGAYCPRQYEEKASSYLEAFENAEKEAEVFIRAEQAKADKLYNERREEKVAKKVARVRAIFDLFDEYLADCPRKDLAMTCTWREDDLDCLKFKCTIVEHAMRHLVSAPSSCSDRQIRDAAAGVKEAFTILEDKKFFSFSFISESSHRYKKGLYEYCSTETTPLTIMTSNLADQTFISLIEQDQMTKALLRVFNYHSCTALSRSFALAVVRANQNAAESQDRIEKYRSLAEKVWKKKTASYGGPSMTVGTIKDNYNTCLEEFKILKKNARDYLASDQSREFLRRDAAHQHGDFTRQMALDQVFSPSTIDQYLPSQQRRLCAYDALKNRNFENLRIIHEAYFLRPNQYSLNM
;
A
#
# COMPACT_ATOMS: atom_id res chain seq x y z
N MET A 1 -36.34 -35.46 -22.68
CA MET A 1 -35.48 -34.42 -22.09
C MET A 1 -34.19 -35.08 -21.61
N PRO A 2 -33.01 -34.69 -22.12
CA PRO A 2 -31.76 -35.38 -21.84
C PRO A 2 -31.10 -34.86 -20.55
N THR A 3 -30.58 -35.78 -19.76
CA THR A 3 -29.81 -35.55 -18.53
C THR A 3 -28.36 -35.18 -18.88
N LYS A 4 -27.89 -34.04 -18.35
CA LYS A 4 -26.49 -33.61 -18.46
C LYS A 4 -25.64 -34.33 -17.41
N SER A 5 -24.60 -35.02 -17.85
CA SER A 5 -23.52 -35.55 -17.01
C SER A 5 -22.47 -34.46 -16.77
N ASN A 6 -22.18 -34.17 -15.50
CA ASN A 6 -21.07 -33.31 -15.09
C ASN A 6 -19.79 -34.15 -15.00
N GLY A 7 -18.84 -33.90 -15.91
CA GLY A 7 -17.49 -34.44 -15.83
C GLY A 7 -16.62 -33.60 -14.88
N ASN A 8 -16.14 -34.22 -13.81
CA ASN A 8 -15.08 -33.67 -12.96
C ASN A 8 -13.75 -33.72 -13.70
N VAL A 9 -13.07 -32.57 -13.80
CA VAL A 9 -11.68 -32.46 -14.30
C VAL A 9 -10.76 -32.25 -13.10
N GLU A 10 -9.87 -33.20 -12.86
CA GLU A 10 -8.79 -33.07 -11.87
C GLU A 10 -7.65 -32.16 -12.39
N PRO A 11 -7.01 -31.37 -11.50
CA PRO A 11 -5.88 -30.53 -11.90
C PRO A 11 -4.55 -31.30 -11.89
N VAL A 12 -3.91 -31.36 -13.06
CA VAL A 12 -2.56 -31.89 -13.25
C VAL A 12 -1.51 -30.97 -12.60
N ARG A 13 -0.92 -31.39 -11.49
CA ARG A 13 0.28 -30.77 -10.89
C ARG A 13 1.53 -31.18 -11.67
N ARG A 14 2.15 -30.23 -12.39
CA ARG A 14 3.50 -30.39 -12.97
C ARG A 14 4.56 -30.23 -11.88
N SER A 15 5.28 -31.31 -11.56
CA SER A 15 6.49 -31.24 -10.73
C SER A 15 7.73 -31.06 -11.62
N SER A 16 8.43 -29.95 -11.47
CA SER A 16 9.77 -29.72 -12.03
C SER A 16 10.82 -30.36 -11.13
N ARG A 17 11.27 -31.57 -11.47
CA ARG A 17 12.39 -32.25 -10.79
C ARG A 17 13.69 -31.93 -11.53
N SER A 18 14.52 -31.04 -10.98
CA SER A 18 15.89 -30.83 -11.48
C SER A 18 16.78 -32.02 -11.08
N LYS A 19 17.52 -32.56 -12.03
CA LYS A 19 18.54 -33.60 -11.79
C LYS A 19 19.64 -33.03 -10.89
N ARG A 20 19.79 -33.57 -9.67
CA ARG A 20 20.96 -33.36 -8.81
C ARG A 20 22.12 -34.22 -9.33
N ILE A 21 23.26 -33.57 -9.52
CA ILE A 21 24.56 -34.17 -9.74
C ILE A 21 24.96 -34.91 -8.45
N ARG A 22 25.32 -36.19 -8.54
CA ARG A 22 25.83 -36.98 -7.42
C ARG A 22 27.33 -36.74 -7.29
N TYR A 23 27.75 -36.11 -6.21
CA TYR A 23 29.12 -36.22 -5.72
C TYR A 23 29.15 -37.36 -4.69
N ASN A 24 30.12 -38.27 -4.81
CA ASN A 24 30.45 -39.24 -3.78
C ASN A 24 31.16 -38.48 -2.65
N LEU A 25 30.54 -38.51 -1.47
CA LEU A 25 30.78 -37.57 -0.39
C LEU A 25 30.52 -38.28 0.95
N ALA A 26 31.18 -39.44 1.12
CA ALA A 26 30.82 -40.40 2.17
C ALA A 26 31.87 -40.53 3.29
N GLU A 27 33.00 -39.82 3.25
CA GLU A 27 34.06 -40.04 4.25
C GLU A 27 34.59 -38.78 4.95
N ASP A 28 34.15 -37.57 4.58
CA ASP A 28 34.60 -36.30 5.20
C ASP A 28 33.47 -35.45 5.84
N PHE A 29 32.24 -35.97 5.94
CA PHE A 29 31.08 -35.17 6.40
C PHE A 29 30.64 -35.39 7.85
N ASP A 30 31.05 -36.48 8.49
CA ASP A 30 30.51 -36.82 9.80
C ASP A 30 31.10 -35.94 10.92
N ASP A 31 32.38 -35.56 10.83
CA ASP A 31 33.01 -34.65 11.81
C ASP A 31 32.53 -33.19 11.66
N ASP A 32 32.20 -32.73 10.44
CA ASP A 32 31.77 -31.34 10.21
C ASP A 32 30.27 -31.13 10.48
N LEU A 33 29.45 -32.18 10.31
CA LEU A 33 28.03 -32.13 10.61
C LEU A 33 27.76 -32.09 12.12
N GLU A 34 28.51 -32.85 12.92
CA GLU A 34 28.38 -32.83 14.38
C GLU A 34 28.81 -31.48 14.96
N SER A 35 29.89 -30.88 14.42
CA SER A 35 30.33 -29.52 14.77
C SER A 35 29.28 -28.46 14.40
N MET A 36 28.69 -28.53 13.21
CA MET A 36 27.61 -27.61 12.81
C MET A 36 26.34 -27.77 13.65
N LEU A 37 25.97 -29.00 14.01
CA LEU A 37 24.81 -29.26 14.87
C LEU A 37 25.05 -28.73 16.29
N ALA A 38 26.24 -28.93 16.84
CA ALA A 38 26.64 -28.39 18.14
C ALA A 38 26.66 -26.85 18.13
N GLU A 39 27.15 -26.20 17.06
CA GLU A 39 27.13 -24.74 16.95
C GLU A 39 25.70 -24.19 16.80
N HIS A 40 24.84 -24.88 16.06
CA HIS A 40 23.43 -24.52 15.92
C HIS A 40 22.66 -24.67 17.24
N GLU A 41 22.89 -25.73 17.99
CA GLU A 41 22.33 -25.90 19.35
C GLU A 41 22.85 -24.83 20.30
N ARG A 42 24.15 -24.51 20.28
CA ARG A 42 24.72 -23.43 21.11
C ARG A 42 24.09 -22.08 20.79
N LYS A 43 23.95 -21.72 19.51
CA LYS A 43 23.26 -20.48 19.08
C LYS A 43 21.78 -20.48 19.45
N GLY A 44 21.13 -21.63 19.36
CA GLY A 44 19.74 -21.83 19.81
C GLY A 44 19.59 -21.58 21.31
N GLN A 45 20.50 -22.13 22.11
CA GLN A 45 20.53 -21.97 23.57
C GLN A 45 20.85 -20.53 23.96
N GLU A 46 21.86 -19.89 23.37
CA GLU A 46 22.18 -18.47 23.60
C GLU A 46 20.98 -17.56 23.26
N SER A 47 20.20 -17.90 22.24
CA SER A 47 19.01 -17.14 21.85
C SER A 47 17.84 -17.35 22.82
N ARG A 48 17.67 -18.58 23.34
CA ARG A 48 16.72 -18.89 24.42
C ARG A 48 17.12 -18.19 25.72
N ASP A 49 18.38 -18.27 26.12
CA ASP A 49 18.90 -17.60 27.32
C ASP A 49 18.79 -16.08 27.21
N LYS A 50 19.05 -15.48 26.04
CA LYS A 50 18.81 -14.04 25.81
C LYS A 50 17.33 -13.67 25.87
N ARG A 51 16.44 -14.55 25.41
CA ARG A 51 14.99 -14.35 25.45
C ARG A 51 14.45 -14.52 26.87
N ASP A 52 14.98 -15.48 27.62
CA ASP A 52 14.63 -15.74 29.01
C ASP A 52 15.23 -14.69 29.94
N ALA A 53 16.45 -14.20 29.70
CA ALA A 53 17.05 -13.04 30.37
C ALA A 53 16.30 -11.72 30.07
N LYS A 54 15.67 -11.61 28.89
CA LYS A 54 14.75 -10.49 28.59
C LYS A 54 13.40 -10.66 29.26
N ARG A 55 12.90 -11.88 29.43
CA ARG A 55 11.66 -12.19 30.17
C ARG A 55 11.84 -12.07 31.69
N SER A 56 13.04 -12.32 32.20
CA SER A 56 13.37 -12.28 33.62
C SER A 56 13.89 -10.92 34.09
N LYS A 57 14.03 -9.92 33.20
CA LYS A 57 14.03 -8.53 33.66
C LYS A 57 12.60 -8.23 34.11
N PRO A 58 12.35 -8.07 35.42
CA PRO A 58 11.06 -7.61 35.87
C PRO A 58 10.90 -6.17 35.35
N GLU A 59 10.07 -5.98 34.32
CA GLU A 59 9.65 -4.64 33.91
C GLU A 59 8.91 -3.91 35.06
N ASP A 60 8.46 -4.66 36.08
CA ASP A 60 7.83 -4.13 37.28
C ASP A 60 8.79 -3.40 38.22
N ASP A 61 10.10 -3.69 38.22
CA ASP A 61 11.06 -3.04 39.13
C ASP A 61 11.38 -1.59 38.74
N LYS A 62 11.00 -1.15 37.53
CA LYS A 62 11.21 0.25 37.11
C LYS A 62 10.13 1.20 37.65
N TYR A 63 9.06 0.66 38.23
CA TYR A 63 7.98 1.43 38.86
C TYR A 63 7.72 1.02 40.32
N VAL A 64 8.61 0.24 40.94
CA VAL A 64 8.64 0.13 42.41
C VAL A 64 9.01 1.51 42.94
N TRP A 65 8.00 2.27 43.34
CA TRP A 65 8.10 3.56 44.00
C TRP A 65 9.09 3.46 45.16
N LYS A 66 10.29 4.03 45.01
CA LYS A 66 11.37 4.05 46.02
C LYS A 66 11.17 5.14 47.09
N HIS A 67 9.94 5.47 47.43
CA HIS A 67 9.63 6.30 48.60
C HIS A 67 8.92 5.44 49.65
N PRO A 68 9.54 5.18 50.81
CA PRO A 68 8.86 4.49 51.89
C PRO A 68 7.73 5.39 52.42
N GLY A 69 6.49 4.95 52.21
CA GLY A 69 5.32 5.20 53.07
C GLY A 69 5.15 6.59 53.66
N TYR A 70 4.94 7.61 52.84
CA TYR A 70 3.93 8.59 53.24
C TYR A 70 2.59 8.03 52.78
N ASP A 71 1.91 7.32 53.69
CA ASP A 71 0.48 7.05 53.55
C ASP A 71 -0.22 8.41 53.57
N ILE A 72 -0.37 9.03 52.39
CA ILE A 72 -1.23 10.20 52.25
C ILE A 72 -2.63 9.68 52.58
N PRO A 73 -3.25 10.09 53.70
CA PRO A 73 -4.61 9.69 53.98
C PRO A 73 -5.45 10.43 52.95
N LEU A 74 -5.79 9.75 51.85
CA LEU A 74 -6.60 10.34 50.78
C LEU A 74 -7.91 10.89 51.34
N ASP A 75 -8.45 10.23 52.37
CA ASP A 75 -9.64 10.66 53.11
C ASP A 75 -9.46 11.98 53.90
N SER A 76 -8.22 12.40 54.18
CA SER A 76 -7.94 13.69 54.84
C SER A 76 -7.77 14.85 53.86
N LEU A 77 -7.70 14.58 52.56
CA LEU A 77 -7.57 15.62 51.56
C LEU A 77 -8.93 16.31 51.30
N PRO A 78 -8.93 17.61 50.95
CA PRO A 78 -10.15 18.26 50.47
C PRO A 78 -10.70 17.56 49.23
N ALA A 79 -12.04 17.49 49.13
CA ALA A 79 -12.75 16.83 48.02
C ALA A 79 -12.25 17.26 46.64
N LEU A 80 -12.03 18.57 46.42
CA LEU A 80 -11.53 19.11 45.16
C LEU A 80 -10.13 18.58 44.77
N CYS A 81 -9.27 18.32 45.75
CA CYS A 81 -7.95 17.74 45.50
C CYS A 81 -8.08 16.28 45.05
N ILE A 82 -8.98 15.53 45.69
CA ILE A 82 -9.24 14.12 45.36
C ILE A 82 -9.85 13.99 43.97
N GLU A 83 -10.84 14.81 43.63
CA GLU A 83 -11.43 14.86 42.29
C GLU A 83 -10.37 15.17 41.22
N ARG A 84 -9.45 16.09 41.54
CA ARG A 84 -8.32 16.39 40.65
C ARG A 84 -7.40 15.19 40.49
N ILE A 85 -7.08 14.46 41.55
CA ILE A 85 -6.29 13.21 41.49
C ILE A 85 -7.01 12.18 40.61
N PHE A 86 -8.31 11.95 40.84
CA PHE A 86 -9.12 11.01 40.05
C PHE A 86 -9.12 11.37 38.57
N SER A 87 -9.08 12.66 38.21
CA SER A 87 -9.02 13.11 36.82
C SER A 87 -7.74 12.72 36.07
N TYR A 88 -6.67 12.38 36.80
CA TYR A 88 -5.41 11.88 36.25
C TYR A 88 -5.34 10.34 36.20
N VAL A 89 -6.27 9.64 36.87
CA VAL A 89 -6.32 8.17 36.85
C VAL A 89 -6.87 7.69 35.51
N SER A 90 -5.96 7.24 34.65
CA SER A 90 -6.28 6.83 33.27
C SER A 90 -6.73 5.38 33.15
N ASP A 91 -6.84 4.62 34.25
CA ASP A 91 -7.39 3.27 34.26
C ASP A 91 -8.69 3.20 35.08
N PRO A 92 -9.84 2.85 34.46
CA PRO A 92 -11.07 2.64 35.18
C PRO A 92 -10.99 1.60 36.31
N GLN A 93 -10.08 0.63 36.22
CA GLN A 93 -9.89 -0.37 37.26
C GLN A 93 -9.18 0.21 38.48
N ASP A 94 -8.18 1.07 38.26
CA ASP A 94 -7.50 1.79 39.35
C ASP A 94 -8.45 2.79 40.00
N LEU A 95 -9.23 3.51 39.19
CA LEU A 95 -10.26 4.42 39.69
C LEU A 95 -11.33 3.66 40.51
N TYR A 96 -11.72 2.46 40.08
CA TYR A 96 -12.61 1.59 40.85
C TYR A 96 -11.97 1.19 42.18
N ASN A 97 -10.74 0.67 42.17
CA ASN A 97 -10.07 0.23 43.39
C ASN A 97 -9.93 1.39 44.39
N LEU A 98 -9.58 2.58 43.90
CA LEU A 98 -9.41 3.79 44.68
C LEU A 98 -10.73 4.32 45.25
N ALA A 99 -11.81 4.28 44.47
CA ALA A 99 -13.12 4.72 44.91
C ALA A 99 -13.72 3.84 46.01
N PHE A 100 -13.46 2.54 45.96
CA PHE A 100 -14.04 1.55 46.89
C PHE A 100 -13.21 1.33 48.16
N THR A 101 -12.15 2.12 48.40
CA THR A 101 -11.41 2.07 49.67
C THR A 101 -12.14 2.77 50.82
N SER A 102 -12.98 3.78 50.54
CA SER A 102 -13.80 4.47 51.55
C SER A 102 -15.12 4.97 50.98
N ASN A 103 -16.16 5.06 51.81
CA ASN A 103 -17.47 5.61 51.41
C ASN A 103 -17.36 7.09 50.98
N PHE A 104 -16.42 7.83 51.56
CA PHE A 104 -16.16 9.22 51.20
C PHE A 104 -15.60 9.33 49.79
N LEU A 105 -14.55 8.56 49.46
CA LEU A 105 -13.95 8.53 48.12
C LEU A 105 -14.96 8.04 47.07
N MET A 106 -15.80 7.07 47.44
CA MET A 106 -16.90 6.63 46.61
C MET A 106 -17.83 7.81 46.27
N SER A 107 -18.24 8.62 47.26
CA SER A 107 -19.14 9.76 47.02
C SER A 107 -18.57 10.85 46.09
N LEU A 108 -17.25 10.91 45.92
CA LEU A 108 -16.57 11.89 45.06
C LEU A 108 -16.40 11.42 43.61
N VAL A 109 -16.75 10.16 43.29
CA VAL A 109 -16.70 9.69 41.91
C VAL A 109 -17.85 10.28 41.12
N THR A 110 -17.50 11.11 40.14
CA THR A 110 -18.46 11.69 39.20
C THR A 110 -18.42 10.99 37.85
N PRO A 111 -19.51 10.99 37.07
CA PRO A 111 -19.54 10.40 35.73
C PRO A 111 -18.46 10.95 34.79
N PRO A 112 -18.16 12.27 34.75
CA PRO A 112 -17.06 12.80 33.93
C PRO A 112 -15.70 12.18 34.25
N LEU A 113 -15.40 11.87 35.52
CA LEU A 113 -14.13 11.22 35.91
C LEU A 113 -14.04 9.80 35.35
N VAL A 114 -15.12 9.04 35.44
CA VAL A 114 -15.21 7.67 34.92
C VAL A 114 -15.09 7.64 33.40
N ILE A 115 -15.80 8.57 32.74
CA ILE A 115 -15.78 8.77 31.29
C ILE A 115 -14.35 9.08 30.83
N ARG A 116 -13.70 10.07 31.46
CA ARG A 116 -12.34 10.47 31.14
C ARG A 116 -11.37 9.31 31.32
N SER A 117 -11.44 8.61 32.46
CA SER A 117 -10.58 7.47 32.75
C SER A 117 -10.69 6.38 31.67
N ALA A 118 -11.92 6.06 31.23
CA ALA A 118 -12.15 5.05 30.19
C ALA A 118 -11.67 5.48 28.80
N VAL A 119 -11.79 6.76 28.46
CA VAL A 119 -11.30 7.30 27.18
C VAL A 119 -9.77 7.33 27.14
N PHE A 120 -9.12 7.77 28.22
CA PHE A 120 -7.66 7.88 28.32
C PHE A 120 -6.95 6.54 28.58
N HIS A 121 -7.70 5.48 28.89
CA HIS A 121 -7.13 4.17 29.10
C HIS A 121 -6.48 3.61 27.83
N ASN A 122 -5.22 3.22 27.94
CA ASN A 122 -4.48 2.50 26.90
C ASN A 122 -4.47 3.20 25.52
N LEU A 123 -4.44 4.54 25.45
CA LEU A 123 -4.43 5.31 24.19
C LEU A 123 -3.38 4.87 23.14
N ARG A 124 -2.27 4.26 23.57
CA ARG A 124 -1.20 3.75 22.70
C ARG A 124 -1.35 2.29 22.29
N LYS A 125 -2.14 1.49 23.00
CA LYS A 125 -2.29 0.04 22.76
C LYS A 125 -3.53 -0.21 21.90
N ARG A 126 -3.56 -1.36 21.22
CA ARG A 126 -4.76 -1.81 20.46
C ARG A 126 -5.97 -2.06 21.35
N ASP A 127 -5.76 -2.19 22.67
CA ASP A 127 -6.84 -2.42 23.62
C ASP A 127 -7.64 -1.14 23.88
N THR A 128 -8.74 -1.03 23.15
CA THR A 128 -9.70 0.08 23.20
C THR A 128 -10.99 -0.35 23.91
N ARG A 129 -10.94 -1.42 24.72
CA ARG A 129 -12.13 -2.04 25.31
C ARG A 129 -12.97 -1.06 26.12
N HIS A 130 -12.37 -0.35 27.09
CA HIS A 130 -13.09 0.61 27.93
C HIS A 130 -13.70 1.76 27.12
N ARG A 131 -12.92 2.37 26.22
CA ARG A 131 -13.40 3.41 25.29
C ARG A 131 -14.56 2.94 24.41
N LYS A 132 -14.49 1.74 23.84
CA LYS A 132 -15.57 1.13 23.04
C LYS A 132 -16.82 0.82 23.87
N THR A 133 -16.64 0.25 25.06
CA THR A 133 -17.75 0.01 25.99
C THR A 133 -18.45 1.31 26.34
N LEU A 134 -17.71 2.36 26.64
CA LEU A 134 -18.27 3.66 26.94
C LEU A 134 -18.99 4.27 25.73
N SER A 135 -18.38 4.23 24.54
CA SER A 135 -19.01 4.68 23.29
C SER A 135 -20.35 3.96 23.03
N ASN A 136 -20.44 2.66 23.27
CA ASN A 136 -21.70 1.91 23.17
C ASN A 136 -22.76 2.42 24.16
N ILE A 137 -22.36 2.67 25.42
CA ILE A 137 -23.26 3.21 26.45
C ILE A 137 -23.73 4.62 26.05
N MET A 138 -22.83 5.48 25.58
CA MET A 138 -23.18 6.83 25.11
C MET A 138 -24.13 6.78 23.91
N GLY A 139 -23.95 5.83 22.99
CA GLY A 139 -24.89 5.58 21.89
C GLY A 139 -26.29 5.23 22.39
N TYR A 140 -26.41 4.42 23.45
CA TYR A 140 -27.70 4.13 24.07
C TYR A 140 -28.31 5.35 24.79
N LEU A 141 -27.49 6.18 25.45
CA LEU A 141 -27.97 7.41 26.09
C LEU A 141 -28.46 8.45 25.07
N SER A 142 -27.70 8.66 23.99
CA SER A 142 -28.10 9.55 22.88
C SER A 142 -29.39 9.11 22.21
N ASN A 143 -29.66 7.80 22.21
CA ASN A 143 -30.89 7.22 21.67
C ASN A 143 -32.01 7.13 22.70
N ARG A 144 -31.86 7.62 23.94
CA ARG A 144 -32.85 7.47 25.02
C ARG A 144 -33.30 6.02 25.21
N SER A 145 -32.41 5.06 25.06
CA SER A 145 -32.79 3.65 25.02
C SER A 145 -32.55 2.90 26.33
N ILE A 146 -31.76 3.48 27.24
CA ILE A 146 -31.44 2.87 28.54
C ILE A 146 -31.63 3.87 29.69
N HIS A 147 -31.76 3.35 30.91
CA HIS A 147 -31.66 4.17 32.12
C HIS A 147 -30.24 4.77 32.25
N ILE A 148 -30.13 6.04 32.66
CA ILE A 148 -28.84 6.70 32.85
C ILE A 148 -28.09 5.99 34.00
N PRO A 149 -26.92 5.38 33.73
CA PRO A 149 -26.15 4.71 34.78
C PRO A 149 -25.53 5.74 35.73
N SER A 150 -25.55 5.47 37.03
CA SER A 150 -24.77 6.23 38.02
C SER A 150 -23.26 6.11 37.76
N ALA A 151 -22.45 6.98 38.38
CA ALA A 151 -20.99 6.91 38.25
C ALA A 151 -20.43 5.55 38.70
N HIS A 152 -20.94 5.02 39.81
CA HIS A 152 -20.60 3.68 40.30
C HIS A 152 -21.02 2.58 39.34
N ARG A 153 -22.19 2.73 38.71
CA ARG A 153 -22.66 1.77 37.72
C ARG A 153 -21.80 1.78 36.47
N LEU A 154 -21.40 2.96 35.96
CA LEU A 154 -20.46 3.07 34.85
C LEU A 154 -19.13 2.38 35.17
N LEU A 155 -18.55 2.62 36.36
CA LEU A 155 -17.34 1.93 36.79
C LEU A 155 -17.52 0.42 36.85
N ARG A 156 -18.65 -0.07 37.37
CA ARG A 156 -18.98 -1.49 37.38
C ARG A 156 -19.08 -2.06 35.96
N LEU A 157 -19.73 -1.36 35.02
CA LEU A 157 -19.88 -1.81 33.63
C LEU A 157 -18.53 -1.91 32.90
N LEU A 158 -17.63 -0.95 33.13
CA LEU A 158 -16.29 -0.94 32.55
C LEU A 158 -15.45 -2.09 33.10
N ASN A 159 -15.49 -2.32 34.41
CA ASN A 159 -14.67 -3.32 35.10
C ASN A 159 -15.32 -4.70 35.26
N ALA A 160 -16.54 -4.90 34.75
CA ALA A 160 -17.28 -6.14 34.93
C ALA A 160 -16.54 -7.35 34.36
N LYS A 161 -16.31 -8.35 35.22
CA LYS A 161 -15.74 -9.66 34.88
C LYS A 161 -16.78 -10.77 34.88
N GLN A 162 -17.95 -10.55 35.47
CA GLN A 162 -18.99 -11.54 35.66
C GLN A 162 -20.36 -10.98 35.27
N CYS A 163 -21.28 -11.89 34.92
CA CYS A 163 -22.66 -11.56 34.58
C CYS A 163 -23.39 -10.93 35.77
N GLU A 164 -23.93 -9.74 35.58
CA GLU A 164 -24.59 -8.96 36.63
C GLU A 164 -25.97 -9.50 37.05
N ARG A 165 -26.51 -10.50 36.35
CA ARG A 165 -27.72 -11.20 36.80
C ARG A 165 -27.51 -11.99 38.09
N GLY A 166 -26.26 -12.17 38.54
CA GLY A 166 -25.93 -12.84 39.79
C GLY A 166 -26.52 -14.24 39.85
N ASP A 167 -27.35 -14.49 40.86
CA ASP A 167 -28.00 -15.77 41.06
C ASP A 167 -28.98 -16.17 39.94
N ASN A 168 -29.52 -15.18 39.22
CA ASN A 168 -30.42 -15.38 38.10
C ASN A 168 -29.68 -15.57 36.75
N CYS A 169 -28.36 -15.75 36.78
CA CYS A 169 -27.56 -15.95 35.57
C CYS A 169 -27.85 -17.33 34.93
N TRP A 170 -28.33 -17.37 33.69
CA TRP A 170 -28.52 -18.62 32.93
C TRP A 170 -27.23 -19.39 32.66
N GLY A 171 -26.07 -18.76 32.84
CA GLY A 171 -24.75 -19.40 32.77
C GLY A 171 -24.12 -19.67 34.14
N LYS A 172 -24.87 -19.56 35.24
CA LYS A 172 -24.36 -19.76 36.60
C LYS A 172 -23.69 -21.13 36.70
N ASN A 173 -22.47 -21.16 37.24
CA ASN A 173 -21.78 -22.40 37.50
C ASN A 173 -22.43 -23.08 38.71
N LEU A 174 -23.05 -24.24 38.48
CA LEU A 174 -23.79 -24.98 39.51
C LEU A 174 -22.90 -25.48 40.65
N LEU A 175 -21.60 -25.69 40.41
CA LEU A 175 -20.65 -26.16 41.42
C LEU A 175 -20.17 -25.02 42.33
N THR A 176 -19.87 -23.86 41.75
CA THR A 176 -19.31 -22.73 42.51
C THR A 176 -20.35 -21.72 42.97
N GLY A 177 -21.58 -21.80 42.44
CA GLY A 177 -22.63 -20.82 42.64
C GLY A 177 -22.37 -19.46 41.98
N LYS A 178 -21.24 -19.30 41.27
CA LYS A 178 -20.85 -17.99 40.71
C LYS A 178 -21.48 -17.75 39.33
N PRO A 179 -21.87 -16.51 39.01
CA PRO A 179 -22.31 -16.15 37.67
C PRO A 179 -21.20 -16.37 36.63
N MET A 180 -21.60 -16.64 35.39
CA MET A 180 -20.67 -16.83 34.27
C MET A 180 -19.74 -15.62 34.09
N ALA A 181 -18.47 -15.89 33.80
CA ALA A 181 -17.52 -14.85 33.40
C ALA A 181 -17.94 -14.21 32.07
N LEU A 182 -17.70 -12.91 31.93
CA LEU A 182 -17.92 -12.20 30.68
C LEU A 182 -16.75 -12.45 29.75
N ASP A 183 -17.04 -12.63 28.46
CA ASP A 183 -15.98 -12.67 27.46
C ASP A 183 -15.25 -11.31 27.45
N THR A 184 -13.95 -11.37 27.70
CA THR A 184 -13.05 -10.20 27.67
C THR A 184 -12.91 -9.62 26.27
N SER A 185 -13.18 -10.41 25.23
CA SER A 185 -13.11 -9.97 23.83
C SER A 185 -14.30 -9.09 23.42
N LEU A 186 -15.43 -9.21 24.11
CA LEU A 186 -16.64 -8.44 23.82
C LEU A 186 -16.59 -7.09 24.54
N ALA A 187 -16.27 -6.03 23.78
CA ALA A 187 -16.42 -4.64 24.24
C ALA A 187 -17.89 -4.15 24.24
N CYS A 188 -18.80 -4.95 23.69
CA CYS A 188 -20.23 -4.64 23.67
C CYS A 188 -20.85 -4.96 25.03
N ARG A 189 -21.51 -3.98 25.64
CA ARG A 189 -22.37 -4.14 26.81
C ARG A 189 -23.83 -4.04 26.34
N PRO A 190 -24.46 -5.15 25.93
CA PRO A 190 -25.79 -5.12 25.35
C PRO A 190 -26.76 -4.49 26.34
N PHE A 191 -27.64 -3.61 25.86
CA PHE A 191 -28.65 -2.94 26.69
C PHE A 191 -28.09 -2.05 27.81
N GLY A 192 -26.79 -1.71 27.81
CA GLY A 192 -26.15 -1.05 28.95
C GLY A 192 -25.98 -1.98 30.17
N LEU A 193 -25.93 -3.28 29.93
CA LEU A 193 -25.82 -4.34 30.93
C LEU A 193 -24.55 -5.18 30.73
N ALA A 194 -23.96 -5.65 31.82
CA ALA A 194 -22.84 -6.57 31.82
C ALA A 194 -23.32 -8.03 31.95
N ILE A 195 -23.89 -8.56 30.86
CA ILE A 195 -24.50 -9.90 30.81
C ILE A 195 -23.73 -10.87 29.91
N CYS A 196 -23.71 -12.17 30.25
CA CYS A 196 -23.03 -13.20 29.47
C CYS A 196 -23.88 -13.69 28.28
N ASP A 197 -23.24 -14.37 27.32
CA ASP A 197 -23.91 -14.88 26.11
C ASP A 197 -25.07 -15.84 26.39
N LYS A 198 -25.01 -16.62 27.48
CA LYS A 198 -26.14 -17.47 27.90
C LYS A 198 -27.32 -16.62 28.36
N CYS A 199 -27.05 -15.53 29.09
CA CYS A 199 -28.09 -14.61 29.51
C CYS A 199 -28.68 -13.82 28.35
N ILE A 200 -27.87 -13.50 27.33
CA ILE A 200 -28.38 -12.97 26.07
C ILE A 200 -29.26 -14.03 25.39
N LYS A 201 -28.75 -15.25 25.20
CA LYS A 201 -29.48 -16.30 24.46
C LYS A 201 -30.83 -16.67 25.07
N PHE A 202 -30.90 -16.77 26.40
CA PHE A 202 -32.09 -17.28 27.11
C PHE A 202 -32.87 -16.20 27.87
N GLY A 203 -32.29 -15.02 28.06
CA GLY A 203 -32.93 -13.91 28.77
C GLY A 203 -33.42 -12.78 27.87
N THR A 204 -33.23 -12.89 26.55
CA THR A 204 -33.78 -11.91 25.59
C THR A 204 -34.94 -12.49 24.82
N THR A 205 -35.88 -11.62 24.45
CA THR A 205 -36.97 -11.94 23.54
C THR A 205 -36.62 -11.48 22.14
N ASN A 206 -36.84 -12.34 21.14
CA ASN A 206 -36.75 -11.95 19.73
C ASN A 206 -38.04 -11.23 19.35
N VAL A 207 -37.92 -10.01 18.83
CA VAL A 207 -39.06 -9.26 18.28
C VAL A 207 -38.97 -9.26 16.75
N PRO A 208 -40.08 -9.43 16.01
CA PRO A 208 -40.06 -9.46 14.54
C PRO A 208 -39.33 -8.25 13.94
N TYR A 209 -38.60 -8.49 12.84
CA TYR A 209 -37.65 -7.55 12.25
C TYR A 209 -38.30 -6.33 11.55
N SER A 210 -39.63 -6.16 11.58
CA SER A 210 -40.29 -5.35 10.55
C SER A 210 -40.46 -3.86 10.83
N HIS A 211 -40.39 -3.32 12.06
CA HIS A 211 -40.74 -1.89 12.26
C HIS A 211 -39.88 -1.04 13.21
N PHE A 212 -39.39 -1.55 14.34
CA PHE A 212 -38.70 -0.70 15.33
C PHE A 212 -37.17 -0.56 15.11
N SER A 213 -36.52 -1.54 14.48
CA SER A 213 -35.05 -1.59 14.33
C SER A 213 -34.47 -0.58 13.34
N ARG A 214 -35.30 0.01 12.46
CA ARG A 214 -34.87 0.95 11.42
C ARG A 214 -35.12 2.43 11.74
N ILE A 215 -35.99 2.77 12.69
CA ILE A 215 -36.54 4.14 12.78
C ILE A 215 -36.53 4.79 14.18
N GLN A 216 -36.39 4.10 15.31
CA GLN A 216 -36.76 4.75 16.59
C GLN A 216 -35.67 4.77 17.68
N LYS A 217 -35.33 6.01 18.08
CA LYS A 217 -34.79 6.34 19.41
C LYS A 217 -35.76 5.78 20.45
N GLY A 218 -35.27 5.27 21.56
CA GLY A 218 -36.08 4.78 22.68
C GLY A 218 -35.88 3.31 23.03
N VAL A 219 -35.34 2.50 22.11
CA VAL A 219 -35.25 1.05 22.29
C VAL A 219 -33.82 0.54 22.19
N ALA A 220 -33.38 -0.24 23.18
CA ALA A 220 -32.04 -0.79 23.23
C ALA A 220 -32.03 -2.17 22.56
N PHE A 221 -31.51 -2.28 21.34
CA PHE A 221 -31.40 -3.57 20.64
C PHE A 221 -30.01 -4.21 20.81
N PHE A 222 -29.98 -5.54 20.77
CA PHE A 222 -28.78 -6.35 20.52
C PHE A 222 -28.99 -7.24 19.30
N GLN A 223 -27.99 -7.38 18.43
CA GLN A 223 -28.09 -8.16 17.19
C GLN A 223 -29.38 -7.87 16.38
N TRP A 224 -29.79 -6.60 16.35
CA TRP A 224 -30.91 -6.06 15.55
C TRP A 224 -32.33 -6.44 15.95
N ASN A 225 -32.54 -7.48 16.77
CA ASN A 225 -33.91 -7.93 17.10
C ASN A 225 -34.08 -8.53 18.50
N LYS A 226 -33.03 -8.54 19.33
CA LYS A 226 -33.12 -9.02 20.71
C LYS A 226 -33.36 -7.87 21.65
N LEU A 227 -34.27 -8.08 22.59
CA LEU A 227 -34.64 -7.13 23.63
C LEU A 227 -34.59 -7.79 25.00
N MET A 228 -34.32 -6.99 26.02
CA MET A 228 -34.30 -7.42 27.41
C MET A 228 -35.04 -6.40 28.27
N ASP A 229 -35.83 -6.89 29.21
CA ASP A 229 -36.50 -6.03 30.18
C ASP A 229 -35.49 -5.32 31.10
N PRO A 230 -35.84 -4.11 31.59
CA PRO A 230 -35.08 -3.43 32.63
C PRO A 230 -34.90 -4.32 33.87
N GLN A 231 -33.77 -4.15 34.54
CA GLN A 231 -33.45 -4.82 35.79
C GLN A 231 -33.37 -3.80 36.93
N ILE A 232 -33.68 -4.25 38.14
CA ILE A 232 -33.45 -3.47 39.36
C ILE A 232 -32.26 -4.11 40.07
N ASP A 233 -31.23 -3.31 40.33
CA ASP A 233 -30.11 -3.77 41.16
C ASP A 233 -30.64 -4.01 42.58
N PRO A 234 -30.54 -5.25 43.12
CA PRO A 234 -31.10 -5.58 44.42
C PRO A 234 -30.40 -4.86 45.57
N VAL A 235 -29.17 -4.38 45.38
CA VAL A 235 -28.37 -3.71 46.41
C VAL A 235 -28.66 -2.21 46.42
N THR A 236 -28.65 -1.58 45.24
CA THR A 236 -28.77 -0.12 45.13
C THR A 236 -30.20 0.35 44.89
N GLY A 237 -31.09 -0.55 44.47
CA GLY A 237 -32.45 -0.21 44.01
C GLY A 237 -32.47 0.54 42.68
N GLU A 238 -31.31 0.77 42.05
CA GLU A 238 -31.23 1.49 40.78
C GLU A 238 -31.81 0.65 39.63
N ARG A 239 -32.62 1.29 38.77
CA ARG A 239 -33.08 0.69 37.52
C ARG A 239 -31.99 0.77 36.46
N HIS A 240 -31.79 -0.32 35.74
CA HIS A 240 -30.77 -0.47 34.72
C HIS A 240 -31.34 -1.17 33.49
N GLY A 241 -30.65 -1.02 32.35
CA GLY A 241 -31.06 -1.68 31.11
C GLY A 241 -31.97 -0.81 30.27
N SER A 242 -32.74 -1.46 29.39
CA SER A 242 -33.68 -0.83 28.48
C SER A 242 -34.72 0.04 29.22
N LEU A 243 -35.06 1.22 28.69
CA LEU A 243 -36.16 2.02 29.26
C LEU A 243 -37.53 1.38 29.05
N VAL A 244 -37.69 0.69 27.93
CA VAL A 244 -38.96 0.10 27.49
C VAL A 244 -38.94 -1.40 27.75
N ARG A 245 -40.05 -1.92 28.28
CA ARG A 245 -40.24 -3.36 28.50
C ARG A 245 -40.62 -4.06 27.19
N VAL A 246 -40.23 -5.32 27.07
CA VAL A 246 -40.54 -6.16 25.90
C VAL A 246 -42.04 -6.23 25.66
N ILE A 247 -42.82 -6.39 26.73
CA ILE A 247 -44.28 -6.50 26.65
C ILE A 247 -44.94 -5.21 26.12
N GLU A 248 -44.37 -4.05 26.43
CA GLU A 248 -44.88 -2.75 25.97
C GLU A 248 -44.69 -2.61 24.46
N LEU A 249 -43.54 -3.06 23.94
CA LEU A 249 -43.28 -3.07 22.49
C LEU A 249 -44.19 -4.03 21.74
N GLN A 250 -44.42 -5.23 22.29
CA GLN A 250 -45.36 -6.19 21.72
C GLN A 250 -46.79 -5.65 21.69
N GLN A 251 -47.20 -4.95 22.75
CA GLN A 251 -48.52 -4.31 22.82
C GLN A 251 -48.64 -3.17 21.80
N ILE A 252 -47.62 -2.33 21.63
CA ILE A 252 -47.64 -1.29 20.59
C ILE A 252 -47.75 -1.95 19.20
N GLU A 253 -46.99 -3.01 18.95
CA GLU A 253 -47.00 -3.72 17.67
C GLU A 253 -48.38 -4.31 17.36
N SER A 254 -49.08 -4.86 18.37
CA SER A 254 -50.40 -5.47 18.20
C SER A 254 -51.55 -4.47 18.19
N SER A 255 -51.38 -3.27 18.76
CA SER A 255 -52.47 -2.31 18.99
C SER A 255 -52.57 -1.22 17.91
N PHE A 256 -51.50 -1.01 17.14
CA PHE A 256 -51.44 0.03 16.12
C PHE A 256 -51.04 -0.55 14.77
N ASP A 257 -51.76 -0.19 13.71
CA ASP A 257 -51.50 -0.67 12.36
C ASP A 257 -50.52 0.23 11.58
N SER A 258 -50.55 1.55 11.85
CA SER A 258 -49.70 2.53 11.18
C SER A 258 -48.32 2.67 11.85
N GLN A 259 -47.29 3.03 11.07
CA GLN A 259 -45.95 3.24 11.63
C GLN A 259 -45.82 4.53 12.44
N GLU A 260 -46.62 5.55 12.11
CA GLU A 260 -46.61 6.84 12.81
C GLU A 260 -47.24 6.70 14.20
N ASP A 261 -48.37 6.01 14.32
CA ASP A 261 -49.01 5.77 15.62
C ASP A 261 -48.12 4.91 16.53
N ARG A 262 -47.44 3.90 15.96
CA ARG A 262 -46.46 3.09 16.70
C ARG A 262 -45.29 3.94 17.23
N LYS A 263 -44.87 4.95 16.46
CA LYS A 263 -43.81 5.88 16.86
C LYS A 263 -44.26 6.75 18.03
N GLU A 264 -45.43 7.38 17.90
CA GLU A 264 -45.98 8.25 18.94
C GLU A 264 -46.25 7.46 20.23
N ALA A 265 -46.79 6.24 20.12
CA ALA A 265 -47.00 5.35 21.25
C ALA A 265 -45.68 4.95 21.94
N LEU A 266 -44.62 4.68 21.17
CA LEU A 266 -43.30 4.40 21.72
C LEU A 266 -42.73 5.63 22.44
N GLU A 267 -42.77 6.80 21.81
CA GLU A 267 -42.29 8.05 22.41
C GLU A 267 -43.01 8.33 23.73
N SER A 268 -44.33 8.11 23.79
CA SER A 268 -45.11 8.20 25.02
C SER A 268 -44.68 7.19 26.09
N VAL A 269 -44.34 5.94 25.72
CA VAL A 269 -43.80 4.96 26.67
C VAL A 269 -42.44 5.39 27.20
N VAL A 270 -41.55 5.89 26.34
CA VAL A 270 -40.22 6.38 26.73
C VAL A 270 -40.34 7.58 27.68
N GLU A 271 -41.19 8.56 27.37
CA GLU A 271 -41.44 9.71 28.23
C GLU A 271 -42.00 9.31 29.59
N ARG A 272 -42.93 8.34 29.61
CA ARG A 272 -43.45 7.76 30.88
C ARG A 272 -42.36 7.04 31.66
N ALA A 273 -41.52 6.24 31.00
CA ALA A 273 -40.42 5.51 31.66
C ALA A 273 -39.41 6.47 32.29
N ILE A 274 -39.13 7.59 31.64
CA ILE A 274 -38.28 8.65 32.17
C ILE A 274 -38.96 9.34 33.37
N SER A 275 -40.26 9.62 33.29
CA SER A 275 -41.02 10.35 34.32
C SER A 275 -41.37 9.52 35.57
N ALA A 276 -41.59 8.21 35.42
CA ALA A 276 -42.09 7.32 36.47
C ALA A 276 -41.04 6.89 37.51
N GLY A 277 -39.76 7.25 37.31
CA GLY A 277 -38.65 6.88 38.18
C GLY A 277 -38.53 7.67 39.49
N GLY A 278 -39.47 8.55 39.82
CA GLY A 278 -39.55 9.26 41.10
C GLY A 278 -38.49 10.35 41.37
N ALA A 279 -37.38 10.39 40.63
CA ALA A 279 -36.30 11.37 40.81
C ALA A 279 -35.99 12.24 39.59
N TYR A 280 -36.63 11.98 38.43
CA TYR A 280 -36.34 12.72 37.20
C TYR A 280 -37.61 13.04 36.41
N CYS A 281 -37.85 14.33 36.16
CA CYS A 281 -38.73 14.74 35.06
C CYS A 281 -37.99 14.56 33.72
N PRO A 282 -38.68 14.48 32.56
CA PRO A 282 -38.04 14.37 31.25
C PRO A 282 -36.92 15.38 31.01
N ARG A 283 -37.07 16.61 31.52
CA ARG A 283 -36.04 17.66 31.43
C ARG A 283 -34.74 17.29 32.16
N GLN A 284 -34.80 16.68 33.33
CA GLN A 284 -33.60 16.30 34.09
C GLN A 284 -32.89 15.08 33.51
N TYR A 285 -33.61 14.18 32.84
CA TYR A 285 -32.97 13.09 32.08
C TYR A 285 -32.17 13.66 30.91
N GLU A 286 -32.76 14.54 30.11
CA GLU A 286 -32.08 15.16 28.97
C GLU A 286 -30.86 15.97 29.41
N GLU A 287 -30.96 16.74 30.49
CA GLU A 287 -29.83 17.50 31.05
C GLU A 287 -28.69 16.58 31.49
N LYS A 288 -29.00 15.51 32.23
CA LYS A 288 -27.99 14.54 32.68
C LYS A 288 -27.38 13.75 31.53
N ALA A 289 -28.19 13.25 30.61
CA ALA A 289 -27.69 12.54 29.43
C ALA A 289 -26.80 13.44 28.59
N SER A 290 -27.20 14.69 28.37
CA SER A 290 -26.40 15.69 27.64
C SER A 290 -25.07 15.95 28.34
N SER A 291 -25.06 16.09 29.67
CA SER A 291 -23.82 16.25 30.45
C SER A 291 -22.85 15.06 30.29
N TYR A 292 -23.36 13.82 30.20
CA TYR A 292 -22.53 12.64 29.97
C TYR A 292 -21.95 12.63 28.55
N LEU A 293 -22.79 12.95 27.56
CA LEU A 293 -22.37 13.03 26.16
C LEU A 293 -21.32 14.12 25.96
N GLU A 294 -21.52 15.30 26.55
CA GLU A 294 -20.55 16.40 26.51
C GLU A 294 -19.23 16.01 27.20
N ALA A 295 -19.28 15.38 28.37
CA ALA A 295 -18.08 14.88 29.05
C ALA A 295 -17.32 13.85 28.20
N PHE A 296 -18.04 12.98 27.48
CA PHE A 296 -17.45 11.99 26.60
C PHE A 296 -16.81 12.64 25.37
N GLU A 297 -17.50 13.55 24.70
CA GLU A 297 -16.97 14.30 23.56
C GLU A 297 -15.74 15.13 23.93
N ASN A 298 -15.76 15.79 25.08
CA ASN A 298 -14.63 16.56 25.57
C ASN A 298 -13.43 15.66 25.88
N ALA A 299 -13.66 14.52 26.55
CA ALA A 299 -12.60 13.55 26.81
C ALA A 299 -12.02 12.97 25.51
N GLU A 300 -12.86 12.66 24.51
CA GLU A 300 -12.43 12.17 23.19
C GLU A 300 -11.58 13.21 22.45
N LYS A 301 -12.01 14.47 22.42
CA LYS A 301 -11.24 15.58 21.83
C LYS A 301 -9.88 15.75 22.51
N GLU A 302 -9.84 15.75 23.84
CA GLU A 302 -8.57 15.87 24.57
C GLU A 302 -7.64 14.67 24.33
N ALA A 303 -8.20 13.45 24.29
CA ALA A 303 -7.44 12.24 24.01
C ALA A 303 -6.86 12.23 22.60
N GLU A 304 -7.61 12.72 21.60
CA GLU A 304 -7.09 12.90 20.24
C GLU A 304 -5.94 13.92 20.18
N VAL A 305 -6.06 15.07 20.84
CA VAL A 305 -4.99 16.07 20.93
C VAL A 305 -3.75 15.45 21.57
N PHE A 306 -3.92 14.70 22.66
CA PHE A 306 -2.83 13.99 23.33
C PHE A 306 -2.16 12.96 22.40
N ILE A 307 -2.93 12.12 21.68
CA ILE A 307 -2.41 11.14 20.73
C ILE A 307 -1.60 11.83 19.62
N ARG A 308 -2.15 12.91 19.02
CA ARG A 308 -1.46 13.66 17.96
C ARG A 308 -0.15 14.27 18.45
N ALA A 309 -0.14 14.85 19.65
CA ALA A 309 1.07 15.42 20.24
C ALA A 309 2.15 14.35 20.50
N GLU A 310 1.75 13.17 20.99
CA GLU A 310 2.67 12.05 21.20
C GLU A 310 3.20 11.43 19.90
N GLN A 311 2.35 11.32 18.87
CA GLN A 311 2.76 10.89 17.53
C GLN A 311 3.76 11.88 16.93
N ALA A 312 3.49 13.18 16.99
CA ALA A 312 4.40 14.21 16.50
C ALA A 312 5.78 14.17 17.20
N LYS A 313 5.83 13.91 18.51
CA LYS A 313 7.09 13.69 19.24
C LYS A 313 7.81 12.43 18.76
N ALA A 314 7.08 11.34 18.56
CA ALA A 314 7.66 10.08 18.08
C ALA A 314 8.21 10.21 16.66
N ASP A 315 7.48 10.90 15.77
CA ASP A 315 7.89 11.17 14.39
C ASP A 315 9.11 12.09 14.35
N LYS A 316 9.15 13.12 15.20
CA LYS A 316 10.34 13.98 15.36
C LYS A 316 11.56 13.17 15.78
N LEU A 317 11.44 12.35 16.83
CA LEU A 317 12.53 11.48 17.30
C LEU A 317 12.95 10.44 16.24
N TYR A 318 12.01 9.95 15.43
CA TYR A 318 12.30 9.04 14.33
C TYR A 318 13.08 9.74 13.21
N ASN A 319 12.67 10.94 12.82
CA ASN A 319 13.35 11.74 11.80
C ASN A 319 14.77 12.12 12.25
N GLU A 320 14.95 12.59 13.49
CA GLU A 320 16.27 12.89 14.06
C GLU A 320 17.19 11.64 14.00
N ARG A 321 16.70 10.47 14.41
CA ARG A 321 17.46 9.21 14.31
C ARG A 321 17.73 8.76 12.88
N ARG A 322 16.81 9.05 11.95
CA ARG A 322 16.96 8.70 10.54
C ARG A 322 18.01 9.60 9.89
N GLU A 323 17.95 10.91 10.10
CA GLU A 323 18.92 11.89 9.63
C GLU A 323 20.33 11.56 10.14
N GLU A 324 20.48 11.25 11.43
CA GLU A 324 21.75 10.83 12.00
C GLU A 324 22.30 9.56 11.32
N LYS A 325 21.43 8.57 11.05
CA LYS A 325 21.82 7.33 10.35
C LYS A 325 22.21 7.60 8.90
N VAL A 326 21.46 8.43 8.18
CA VAL A 326 21.75 8.81 6.79
C VAL A 326 23.07 9.56 6.74
N ALA A 327 23.30 10.56 7.59
CA ALA A 327 24.56 11.30 7.67
C ALA A 327 25.77 10.38 7.93
N LYS A 328 25.65 9.46 8.91
CA LYS A 328 26.69 8.46 9.18
C LYS A 328 26.93 7.52 7.99
N LYS A 329 25.87 7.13 7.27
CA LYS A 329 25.98 6.28 6.08
C LYS A 329 26.66 7.03 4.94
N VAL A 330 26.22 8.24 4.63
CA VAL A 330 26.79 9.12 3.58
C VAL A 330 28.27 9.35 3.83
N ALA A 331 28.67 9.69 5.05
CA ALA A 331 30.09 9.90 5.39
C ALA A 331 30.95 8.66 5.10
N ARG A 332 30.45 7.46 5.44
CA ARG A 332 31.16 6.21 5.16
C ARG A 332 31.20 5.87 3.67
N VAL A 333 30.11 6.09 2.95
CA VAL A 333 30.04 5.84 1.50
C VAL A 333 30.96 6.82 0.76
N ARG A 334 31.11 8.07 1.20
CA ARG A 334 32.11 9.00 0.68
C ARG A 334 33.53 8.46 0.86
N ALA A 335 33.90 8.01 2.06
CA ALA A 335 35.22 7.40 2.28
C ALA A 335 35.47 6.16 1.39
N ILE A 336 34.46 5.31 1.19
CA ILE A 336 34.54 4.18 0.25
C ILE A 336 34.70 4.66 -1.19
N PHE A 337 33.95 5.69 -1.60
CA PHE A 337 34.01 6.28 -2.93
C PHE A 337 35.40 6.88 -3.22
N ASP A 338 35.98 7.59 -2.25
CA ASP A 338 37.31 8.20 -2.39
C ASP A 338 38.40 7.13 -2.55
N LEU A 339 38.37 6.06 -1.75
CA LEU A 339 39.28 4.92 -1.90
C LEU A 339 39.08 4.18 -3.23
N PHE A 340 37.83 4.02 -3.66
CA PHE A 340 37.51 3.42 -4.95
C PHE A 340 38.02 4.27 -6.12
N ASP A 341 37.92 5.61 -6.02
CA ASP A 341 38.46 6.57 -7.00
C ASP A 341 39.99 6.49 -7.10
N GLU A 342 40.68 6.35 -5.95
CA GLU A 342 42.13 6.14 -5.88
C GLU A 342 42.53 4.82 -6.54
N TYR A 343 41.84 3.71 -6.24
CA TYR A 343 42.13 2.42 -6.86
C TYR A 343 41.81 2.35 -8.36
N LEU A 344 41.00 3.28 -8.88
CA LEU A 344 40.73 3.44 -10.31
C LEU A 344 41.61 4.51 -10.98
N ALA A 345 42.64 5.04 -10.31
CA ALA A 345 43.48 6.12 -10.85
C ALA A 345 44.06 5.84 -12.25
N ASP A 346 44.41 4.59 -12.53
CA ASP A 346 44.95 4.13 -13.82
C ASP A 346 43.95 3.32 -14.66
N CYS A 347 42.65 3.42 -14.34
CA CYS A 347 41.58 2.78 -15.09
C CYS A 347 41.33 3.52 -16.42
N PRO A 348 41.30 2.82 -17.57
CA PRO A 348 40.85 3.40 -18.83
C PRO A 348 39.43 3.96 -18.69
N ARG A 349 39.19 5.18 -19.18
CA ARG A 349 37.88 5.86 -19.07
C ARG A 349 37.38 5.97 -17.63
N LYS A 350 38.26 6.29 -16.67
CA LYS A 350 37.90 6.55 -15.26
C LYS A 350 36.71 7.50 -15.12
N ASP A 351 36.64 8.54 -15.95
CA ASP A 351 35.54 9.51 -16.03
C ASP A 351 34.17 8.82 -16.22
N LEU A 352 34.12 7.81 -17.09
CA LEU A 352 32.92 7.03 -17.37
C LEU A 352 32.56 6.10 -16.19
N ALA A 353 33.55 5.42 -15.61
CA ALA A 353 33.36 4.51 -14.48
C ALA A 353 32.84 5.25 -13.23
N MET A 354 33.38 6.43 -12.95
CA MET A 354 33.05 7.23 -11.77
C MET A 354 31.78 8.09 -11.91
N THR A 355 31.13 8.06 -13.08
CA THR A 355 29.89 8.82 -13.29
C THR A 355 28.77 8.28 -12.38
N CYS A 356 28.32 9.10 -11.43
CA CYS A 356 27.32 8.74 -10.43
C CYS A 356 26.35 9.89 -10.11
N THR A 357 25.37 9.62 -9.25
CA THR A 357 24.44 10.60 -8.66
C THR A 357 24.39 10.40 -7.15
N TRP A 358 24.60 11.48 -6.39
CA TRP A 358 24.48 11.49 -4.94
C TRP A 358 23.06 11.85 -4.50
N ARG A 359 22.57 11.20 -3.45
CA ARG A 359 21.26 11.44 -2.84
C ARG A 359 21.42 11.58 -1.33
N GLU A 360 21.71 12.78 -0.86
CA GLU A 360 22.12 12.99 0.54
C GLU A 360 21.01 12.72 1.56
N ASP A 361 19.75 12.75 1.12
CA ASP A 361 18.56 12.54 1.97
C ASP A 361 18.06 11.08 2.00
N ASP A 362 18.71 10.20 1.24
CA ASP A 362 18.28 8.82 1.04
C ASP A 362 19.27 7.82 1.66
N LEU A 363 18.75 6.68 2.10
CA LEU A 363 19.59 5.54 2.46
C LEU A 363 20.36 5.04 1.23
N ASP A 364 19.83 5.21 0.03
CA ASP A 364 20.52 4.92 -1.24
C ASP A 364 21.33 6.14 -1.71
N CYS A 365 22.28 6.54 -0.87
CA CYS A 365 23.01 7.80 -0.99
C CYS A 365 23.90 7.97 -2.24
N LEU A 366 24.23 6.88 -2.92
CA LEU A 366 25.10 6.88 -4.10
C LEU A 366 24.57 5.88 -5.13
N LYS A 367 24.39 6.35 -6.37
CA LYS A 367 24.05 5.50 -7.50
C LYS A 367 24.99 5.75 -8.67
N PHE A 368 25.73 4.73 -9.07
CA PHE A 368 26.55 4.77 -10.28
C PHE A 368 25.65 4.70 -11.52
N LYS A 369 26.00 5.46 -12.55
CA LYS A 369 25.28 5.40 -13.84
C LYS A 369 25.72 4.20 -14.66
N CYS A 370 26.97 3.75 -14.49
CA CYS A 370 27.48 2.57 -15.15
C CYS A 370 27.03 1.29 -14.43
N THR A 371 26.30 0.42 -15.12
CA THR A 371 25.70 -0.79 -14.54
C THR A 371 26.73 -1.75 -13.96
N ILE A 372 27.88 -1.94 -14.62
CA ILE A 372 28.92 -2.85 -14.10
C ILE A 372 29.53 -2.32 -12.79
N VAL A 373 29.72 -0.99 -12.69
CA VAL A 373 30.21 -0.33 -11.48
C VAL A 373 29.13 -0.37 -10.40
N GLU A 374 27.88 -0.11 -10.74
CA GLU A 374 26.74 -0.22 -9.81
C GLU A 374 26.64 -1.63 -9.23
N HIS A 375 26.82 -2.67 -10.04
CA HIS A 375 26.84 -4.06 -9.57
C HIS A 375 28.03 -4.36 -8.65
N ALA A 376 29.24 -3.94 -9.03
CA ALA A 376 30.44 -4.14 -8.22
C ALA A 376 30.32 -3.42 -6.85
N MET A 377 29.77 -2.21 -6.84
CA MET A 377 29.67 -1.36 -5.65
C MET A 377 28.40 -1.59 -4.82
N ARG A 378 27.40 -2.31 -5.33
CA ARG A 378 26.08 -2.47 -4.68
C ARG A 378 26.17 -2.91 -3.22
N HIS A 379 26.97 -3.93 -2.94
CA HIS A 379 27.15 -4.45 -1.59
C HIS A 379 27.92 -3.48 -0.70
N LEU A 380 28.87 -2.74 -1.29
CA LEU A 380 29.69 -1.77 -0.58
C LEU A 380 28.89 -0.53 -0.15
N VAL A 381 28.00 -0.04 -1.03
CA VAL A 381 27.13 1.12 -0.76
C VAL A 381 25.95 0.75 0.14
N SER A 382 25.40 -0.46 0.01
CA SER A 382 24.26 -0.90 0.84
C SER A 382 24.68 -1.17 2.29
N ALA A 383 25.86 -1.72 2.52
CA ALA A 383 26.38 -2.10 3.84
C ALA A 383 27.81 -1.56 4.11
N PRO A 384 28.02 -0.22 4.15
CA PRO A 384 29.35 0.38 4.19
C PRO A 384 30.12 0.08 5.50
N SER A 385 29.43 -0.30 6.57
CA SER A 385 30.06 -0.65 7.85
C SER A 385 30.83 -1.98 7.83
N SER A 386 30.48 -2.88 6.92
CA SER A 386 31.13 -4.20 6.78
C SER A 386 32.18 -4.21 5.67
N CYS A 387 32.43 -3.08 5.02
CA CYS A 387 33.34 -3.00 3.89
C CYS A 387 34.77 -2.94 4.38
N SER A 388 35.56 -3.94 3.98
CA SER A 388 37.00 -3.93 4.12
C SER A 388 37.66 -3.27 2.91
N ASP A 389 38.84 -2.70 3.13
CA ASP A 389 39.70 -2.16 2.06
C ASP A 389 39.92 -3.18 0.93
N ARG A 390 40.13 -4.46 1.30
CA ARG A 390 40.25 -5.57 0.33
C ARG A 390 39.05 -5.68 -0.59
N GLN A 391 37.83 -5.61 -0.07
CA GLN A 391 36.62 -5.71 -0.91
C GLN A 391 36.47 -4.51 -1.85
N ILE A 392 36.88 -3.32 -1.42
CA ILE A 392 36.87 -2.11 -2.27
C ILE A 392 37.90 -2.28 -3.40
N ARG A 393 39.10 -2.77 -3.07
CA ARG A 393 40.15 -3.07 -4.05
C ARG A 393 39.73 -4.16 -5.03
N ASP A 394 39.12 -5.25 -4.56
CA ASP A 394 38.64 -6.34 -5.42
C ASP A 394 37.54 -5.84 -6.39
N ALA A 395 36.62 -5.00 -5.90
CA ALA A 395 35.61 -4.35 -6.74
C ALA A 395 36.25 -3.41 -7.78
N ALA A 396 37.24 -2.61 -7.38
CA ALA A 396 37.97 -1.71 -8.28
C ALA A 396 38.75 -2.48 -9.34
N ALA A 397 39.39 -3.59 -8.95
CA ALA A 397 40.11 -4.47 -9.87
C ALA A 397 39.17 -5.06 -10.93
N GLY A 398 38.00 -5.56 -10.54
CA GLY A 398 37.02 -6.11 -11.50
C GLY A 398 36.44 -5.05 -12.44
N VAL A 399 36.24 -3.81 -11.96
CA VAL A 399 35.85 -2.68 -12.83
C VAL A 399 36.98 -2.32 -13.78
N LYS A 400 38.21 -2.21 -13.28
CA LYS A 400 39.39 -1.89 -14.09
C LYS A 400 39.61 -2.92 -15.19
N GLU A 401 39.54 -4.20 -14.87
CA GLU A 401 39.65 -5.29 -15.84
C GLU A 401 38.61 -5.16 -16.97
N ALA A 402 37.35 -4.92 -16.61
CA ALA A 402 36.28 -4.71 -17.59
C ALA A 402 36.55 -3.51 -18.52
N PHE A 403 37.05 -2.40 -17.97
CA PHE A 403 37.38 -1.21 -18.75
C PHE A 403 38.64 -1.36 -19.59
N THR A 404 39.64 -2.12 -19.13
CA THR A 404 40.80 -2.52 -19.94
C THR A 404 40.37 -3.37 -21.14
N ILE A 405 39.49 -4.35 -20.95
CA ILE A 405 38.94 -5.15 -22.08
C ILE A 405 38.23 -4.24 -23.10
N LEU A 406 37.46 -3.26 -22.65
CA LEU A 406 36.77 -2.30 -23.54
C LEU A 406 37.75 -1.44 -24.35
N GLU A 407 38.84 -0.98 -23.73
CA GLU A 407 39.87 -0.16 -24.36
C GLU A 407 40.74 -0.98 -25.33
N ASP A 408 41.21 -2.16 -24.90
CA ASP A 408 42.06 -3.06 -25.69
C ASP A 408 41.35 -3.53 -26.97
N LYS A 409 40.06 -3.89 -26.86
CA LYS A 409 39.22 -4.26 -28.00
C LYS A 409 38.71 -3.04 -28.78
N LYS A 410 39.07 -1.82 -28.37
CA LYS A 410 38.61 -0.55 -28.95
C LYS A 410 37.09 -0.51 -29.14
N PHE A 411 36.33 -1.03 -28.17
CA PHE A 411 34.89 -1.26 -28.34
C PHE A 411 34.13 0.02 -28.70
N PHE A 412 34.42 1.14 -28.01
CA PHE A 412 33.77 2.43 -28.27
C PHE A 412 34.23 3.15 -29.53
N SER A 413 35.23 2.64 -30.25
CA SER A 413 35.56 3.13 -31.60
C SER A 413 34.55 2.66 -32.65
N PHE A 414 33.78 1.61 -32.33
CA PHE A 414 32.83 0.96 -33.24
C PHE A 414 33.44 0.50 -34.59
N SER A 415 34.77 0.36 -34.67
CA SER A 415 35.49 -0.06 -35.87
C SER A 415 35.06 -1.45 -36.38
N PHE A 416 34.63 -2.33 -35.47
CA PHE A 416 34.11 -3.66 -35.80
C PHE A 416 32.79 -3.66 -36.62
N ILE A 417 32.12 -2.50 -36.76
CA ILE A 417 30.92 -2.31 -37.60
C ILE A 417 31.05 -1.20 -38.64
N SER A 418 32.05 -0.32 -38.56
CA SER A 418 32.20 0.84 -39.45
C SER A 418 32.33 0.46 -40.92
N GLU A 419 33.14 -0.57 -41.21
CA GLU A 419 33.42 -1.04 -42.58
C GLU A 419 32.44 -2.11 -43.08
N SER A 420 31.41 -2.45 -42.30
CA SER A 420 30.53 -3.54 -42.67
C SER A 420 29.74 -3.23 -43.95
N SER A 421 29.74 -4.16 -44.90
CA SER A 421 28.88 -4.10 -46.09
C SER A 421 27.38 -4.22 -45.76
N HIS A 422 27.05 -4.77 -44.59
CA HIS A 422 25.67 -5.02 -44.18
C HIS A 422 24.94 -3.72 -43.81
N ARG A 423 23.84 -3.39 -44.50
CA ARG A 423 23.10 -2.13 -44.33
C ARG A 423 22.68 -1.86 -42.88
N TYR A 424 22.21 -2.88 -42.17
CA TYR A 424 21.84 -2.73 -40.75
C TYR A 424 23.03 -2.37 -39.85
N LYS A 425 24.21 -2.95 -40.10
CA LYS A 425 25.43 -2.63 -39.34
C LYS A 425 25.90 -1.20 -39.60
N LYS A 426 25.73 -0.69 -40.83
CA LYS A 426 25.96 0.72 -41.14
C LYS A 426 25.01 1.65 -40.37
N GLY A 427 23.72 1.30 -40.29
CA GLY A 427 22.75 2.07 -39.50
C GLY A 427 23.04 2.04 -38.00
N LEU A 428 23.49 0.89 -37.46
CA LEU A 428 23.99 0.78 -36.09
C LEU A 428 25.21 1.68 -35.86
N TYR A 429 26.18 1.68 -36.78
CA TYR A 429 27.37 2.53 -36.69
C TYR A 429 27.00 4.02 -36.72
N GLU A 430 26.10 4.43 -37.62
CA GLU A 430 25.58 5.80 -37.67
C GLU A 430 24.95 6.18 -36.33
N TYR A 431 24.03 5.38 -35.80
CA TYR A 431 23.40 5.61 -34.49
C TYR A 431 24.41 5.72 -33.35
N CYS A 432 25.41 4.83 -33.31
CA CYS A 432 26.44 4.84 -32.28
C CYS A 432 27.32 6.08 -32.36
N SER A 433 27.58 6.58 -33.57
CA SER A 433 28.47 7.72 -33.81
C SER A 433 27.80 9.08 -33.64
N THR A 434 26.48 9.17 -33.87
CA THR A 434 25.75 10.45 -33.88
C THR A 434 24.80 10.65 -32.71
N GLU A 435 24.18 9.58 -32.22
CA GLU A 435 23.05 9.66 -31.28
C GLU A 435 23.30 8.92 -29.96
N THR A 436 24.45 8.27 -29.80
CA THR A 436 24.80 7.49 -28.60
C THR A 436 26.12 7.95 -27.99
N THR A 437 26.23 7.83 -26.67
CA THR A 437 27.51 8.02 -25.96
C THR A 437 27.94 6.72 -25.29
N PRO A 438 29.24 6.55 -24.98
CA PRO A 438 29.71 5.42 -24.17
C PRO A 438 28.90 5.27 -22.86
N LEU A 439 28.54 6.39 -22.22
CA LEU A 439 27.70 6.40 -21.02
C LEU A 439 26.32 5.84 -21.27
N THR A 440 25.66 6.19 -22.38
CA THR A 440 24.35 5.63 -22.72
C THR A 440 24.41 4.11 -22.89
N ILE A 441 25.49 3.56 -23.43
CA ILE A 441 25.68 2.10 -23.56
C ILE A 441 25.86 1.48 -22.18
N MET A 442 26.74 2.07 -21.36
CA MET A 442 27.12 1.54 -20.05
C MET A 442 26.05 1.71 -18.96
N THR A 443 25.01 2.51 -19.19
CA THR A 443 23.83 2.63 -18.29
C THR A 443 22.80 1.53 -18.49
N SER A 444 22.97 0.68 -19.49
CA SER A 444 22.05 -0.43 -19.74
C SER A 444 22.22 -1.50 -18.67
N ASN A 445 21.11 -1.98 -18.10
CA ASN A 445 21.13 -3.12 -17.18
C ASN A 445 21.74 -4.39 -17.80
N LEU A 446 21.90 -4.44 -19.12
CA LEU A 446 22.56 -5.54 -19.82
C LEU A 446 24.05 -5.29 -20.14
N ALA A 447 24.61 -4.13 -19.76
CA ALA A 447 26.04 -3.87 -19.73
C ALA A 447 26.66 -4.49 -18.46
N ASP A 448 26.45 -5.79 -18.30
CA ASP A 448 26.85 -6.63 -17.18
C ASP A 448 28.12 -7.45 -17.51
N GLN A 449 28.47 -8.41 -16.66
CA GLN A 449 29.62 -9.31 -16.91
C GLN A 449 29.46 -10.17 -18.17
N THR A 450 28.22 -10.50 -18.58
CA THR A 450 28.01 -11.22 -19.84
C THR A 450 28.33 -10.34 -21.03
N PHE A 451 28.03 -9.04 -20.95
CA PHE A 451 28.43 -8.08 -21.98
C PHE A 451 29.95 -7.98 -22.12
N ILE A 452 30.70 -7.89 -21.02
CA ILE A 452 32.17 -7.88 -21.06
C ILE A 452 32.73 -9.18 -21.63
N SER A 453 32.24 -10.34 -21.18
CA SER A 453 32.68 -11.64 -21.69
C SER A 453 32.45 -11.80 -23.20
N LEU A 454 31.35 -11.27 -23.74
CA LEU A 454 31.12 -11.26 -25.19
C LEU A 454 32.13 -10.40 -25.94
N ILE A 455 32.62 -9.30 -25.35
CA ILE A 455 33.63 -8.43 -25.96
C ILE A 455 35.01 -9.10 -25.92
N GLU A 456 35.33 -9.73 -24.79
CA GLU A 456 36.54 -10.52 -24.61
C GLU A 456 36.64 -11.64 -25.67
N GLN A 457 35.53 -12.33 -25.95
CA GLN A 457 35.39 -13.36 -26.98
C GLN A 457 35.30 -12.83 -28.43
N ASP A 458 35.62 -11.55 -28.67
CA ASP A 458 35.52 -10.89 -29.99
C ASP A 458 34.11 -10.90 -30.60
N GLN A 459 33.07 -11.08 -29.78
CA GLN A 459 31.66 -11.03 -30.18
C GLN A 459 31.04 -9.63 -29.95
N MET A 460 31.80 -8.58 -30.22
CA MET A 460 31.43 -7.17 -29.97
C MET A 460 30.08 -6.77 -30.57
N THR A 461 29.74 -7.26 -31.77
CA THR A 461 28.41 -6.98 -32.36
C THR A 461 27.27 -7.59 -31.52
N LYS A 462 27.47 -8.80 -30.97
CA LYS A 462 26.45 -9.43 -30.10
C LYS A 462 26.33 -8.67 -28.78
N ALA A 463 27.45 -8.23 -28.21
CA ALA A 463 27.48 -7.42 -26.99
C ALA A 463 26.71 -6.10 -27.18
N LEU A 464 26.96 -5.38 -28.28
CA LEU A 464 26.25 -4.15 -28.61
C LEU A 464 24.74 -4.37 -28.81
N LEU A 465 24.37 -5.40 -29.58
CA LEU A 465 22.95 -5.74 -29.80
C LEU A 465 22.25 -6.13 -28.51
N ARG A 466 22.92 -6.83 -27.59
CA ARG A 466 22.41 -7.16 -26.27
C ARG A 466 22.04 -5.87 -25.52
N VAL A 467 22.97 -4.92 -25.42
CA VAL A 467 22.74 -3.64 -24.72
C VAL A 467 21.57 -2.85 -25.32
N PHE A 468 21.48 -2.76 -26.65
CA PHE A 468 20.41 -2.05 -27.36
C PHE A 468 19.04 -2.73 -27.31
N ASN A 469 18.98 -4.02 -26.97
CA ASN A 469 17.74 -4.75 -26.81
C ASN A 469 16.92 -4.28 -25.60
N TYR A 470 17.61 -3.83 -24.54
CA TYR A 470 16.98 -3.48 -23.27
C TYR A 470 16.68 -1.99 -23.11
N HIS A 471 17.50 -1.13 -23.72
CA HIS A 471 17.41 0.32 -23.64
C HIS A 471 16.24 0.88 -24.45
N SER A 472 15.03 0.39 -24.18
CA SER A 472 13.81 0.55 -24.97
C SER A 472 14.01 0.10 -26.42
N CYS A 473 12.97 -0.36 -27.12
CA CYS A 473 13.10 -0.75 -28.53
C CYS A 473 13.55 0.41 -29.47
N THR A 474 13.87 1.59 -28.92
CA THR A 474 14.27 2.82 -29.61
C THR A 474 15.60 2.65 -30.33
N ALA A 475 16.69 2.26 -29.66
CA ALA A 475 18.03 2.17 -30.28
C ALA A 475 18.05 1.25 -31.51
N LEU A 476 17.48 0.05 -31.41
CA LEU A 476 17.39 -0.89 -32.53
C LEU A 476 16.45 -0.39 -33.64
N SER A 477 15.32 0.23 -33.28
CA SER A 477 14.39 0.81 -34.26
C SER A 477 15.00 2.01 -35.00
N ARG A 478 15.79 2.82 -34.29
CA ARG A 478 16.48 3.98 -34.82
C ARG A 478 17.60 3.56 -35.75
N SER A 479 18.39 2.57 -35.34
CA SER A 479 19.41 1.93 -36.18
C SER A 479 18.81 1.33 -37.46
N PHE A 480 17.61 0.73 -37.36
CA PHE A 480 16.86 0.27 -38.53
C PHE A 480 16.46 1.44 -39.45
N ALA A 481 15.91 2.51 -38.88
CA ALA A 481 15.51 3.70 -39.63
C ALA A 481 16.68 4.34 -40.39
N LEU A 482 17.85 4.50 -39.75
CA LEU A 482 19.08 4.98 -40.38
C LEU A 482 19.56 4.03 -41.47
N ALA A 483 19.43 2.71 -41.26
CA ALA A 483 19.83 1.72 -42.25
C ALA A 483 18.99 1.77 -43.55
N VAL A 484 17.68 2.00 -43.43
CA VAL A 484 16.72 1.90 -44.55
C VAL A 484 16.33 3.24 -45.17
N VAL A 485 16.53 4.35 -44.45
CA VAL A 485 16.24 5.72 -44.92
C VAL A 485 17.53 6.53 -44.97
N ARG A 486 18.10 6.62 -46.18
CA ARG A 486 19.31 7.40 -46.45
C ARG A 486 18.97 8.69 -47.17
N ALA A 487 19.70 9.75 -46.84
CA ALA A 487 19.73 10.96 -47.64
C ALA A 487 20.27 10.59 -49.02
N ASN A 488 19.45 10.75 -50.05
CA ASN A 488 19.91 10.56 -51.42
C ASN A 488 20.65 11.84 -51.82
N GLN A 489 21.97 11.77 -52.00
CA GLN A 489 22.80 12.95 -52.29
C GLN A 489 22.36 13.68 -53.58
N ASN A 490 21.64 13.00 -54.46
CA ASN A 490 21.17 13.54 -55.75
C ASN A 490 19.69 13.95 -55.75
N ALA A 491 18.94 13.72 -54.67
CA ALA A 491 17.52 14.10 -54.61
C ALA A 491 17.32 15.25 -53.64
N ALA A 492 16.64 16.31 -54.07
CA ALA A 492 16.24 17.46 -53.25
C ALA A 492 15.10 17.12 -52.26
N GLU A 493 15.13 15.94 -51.63
CA GLU A 493 14.22 15.65 -50.52
C GLU A 493 14.69 16.45 -49.28
N SER A 494 13.80 17.25 -48.69
CA SER A 494 14.13 18.00 -47.48
C SER A 494 14.49 17.08 -46.32
N GLN A 495 15.39 17.53 -45.45
CA GLN A 495 15.81 16.79 -44.25
C GLN A 495 14.61 16.40 -43.36
N ASP A 496 13.61 17.28 -43.27
CA ASP A 496 12.33 17.01 -42.59
C ASP A 496 11.60 15.78 -43.15
N ARG A 497 11.59 15.61 -44.48
CA ARG A 497 10.95 14.45 -45.12
C ARG A 497 11.70 13.15 -44.85
N ILE A 498 13.03 13.21 -44.80
CA ILE A 498 13.88 12.07 -44.44
C ILE A 498 13.55 11.63 -43.00
N GLU A 499 13.47 12.58 -42.06
CA GLU A 499 13.17 12.29 -40.67
C GLU A 499 11.75 11.73 -40.47
N LYS A 500 10.77 12.24 -41.23
CA LYS A 500 9.41 11.66 -41.30
C LYS A 500 9.43 10.20 -41.76
N TYR A 501 10.22 9.85 -42.77
CA TYR A 501 10.37 8.44 -43.17
C TYR A 501 11.13 7.60 -42.15
N ARG A 502 12.08 8.18 -41.39
CA ARG A 502 12.77 7.49 -40.29
C ARG A 502 11.80 7.18 -39.16
N SER A 503 10.95 8.14 -38.76
CA SER A 503 9.84 7.90 -37.81
C SER A 503 8.95 6.74 -38.28
N LEU A 504 8.61 6.68 -39.57
CA LEU A 504 7.80 5.59 -40.10
C LEU A 504 8.51 4.24 -39.99
N ALA A 505 9.79 4.19 -40.35
CA ALA A 505 10.61 2.98 -40.20
C ALA A 505 10.72 2.51 -38.74
N GLU A 506 10.86 3.43 -37.79
CA GLU A 506 10.87 3.09 -36.36
C GLU A 506 9.55 2.47 -35.91
N LYS A 507 8.41 2.98 -36.39
CA LYS A 507 7.09 2.39 -36.08
C LYS A 507 6.94 0.97 -36.63
N VAL A 508 7.44 0.72 -37.85
CA VAL A 508 7.44 -0.63 -38.44
C VAL A 508 8.22 -1.60 -37.55
N TRP A 509 9.43 -1.21 -37.15
CA TRP A 509 10.25 -2.02 -36.26
C TRP A 509 9.53 -2.28 -34.92
N LYS A 510 9.06 -1.22 -34.26
CA LYS A 510 8.38 -1.30 -32.96
C LYS A 510 7.14 -2.21 -33.01
N LYS A 511 6.30 -2.11 -34.04
CA LYS A 511 5.11 -2.96 -34.19
C LYS A 511 5.50 -4.44 -34.31
N LYS A 512 6.55 -4.76 -35.06
CA LYS A 512 7.01 -6.15 -35.21
C LYS A 512 7.64 -6.69 -33.93
N THR A 513 8.41 -5.88 -33.21
CA THR A 513 9.06 -6.32 -31.96
C THR A 513 8.09 -6.40 -30.78
N ALA A 514 7.04 -5.59 -30.74
CA ALA A 514 6.05 -5.60 -29.67
C ALA A 514 5.30 -6.94 -29.55
N SER A 515 5.19 -7.71 -30.64
CA SER A 515 4.58 -9.04 -30.62
C SER A 515 5.42 -10.09 -29.88
N TYR A 516 6.71 -9.85 -29.69
CA TYR A 516 7.61 -10.75 -28.98
C TYR A 516 7.80 -10.22 -27.55
N GLY A 517 6.77 -10.41 -26.70
CA GLY A 517 6.82 -10.04 -25.27
C GLY A 517 7.81 -10.86 -24.42
N GLY A 518 8.88 -11.38 -25.03
CA GLY A 518 9.86 -12.27 -24.42
C GLY A 518 11.21 -11.60 -24.15
N PRO A 519 12.01 -12.16 -23.22
CA PRO A 519 13.30 -11.60 -22.83
C PRO A 519 14.35 -11.81 -23.93
N SER A 520 14.93 -10.70 -24.41
CA SER A 520 16.04 -10.59 -25.37
C SER A 520 15.85 -11.24 -26.75
N MET A 521 15.72 -10.40 -27.79
CA MET A 521 15.91 -10.83 -29.17
C MET A 521 17.32 -11.39 -29.43
N THR A 522 17.41 -12.59 -30.02
CA THR A 522 18.69 -13.13 -30.50
C THR A 522 19.14 -12.43 -31.78
N VAL A 523 20.42 -12.55 -32.15
CA VAL A 523 20.93 -12.00 -33.42
C VAL A 523 20.20 -12.59 -34.64
N GLY A 524 19.83 -13.87 -34.59
CA GLY A 524 19.00 -14.49 -35.64
C GLY A 524 17.65 -13.80 -35.77
N THR A 525 16.95 -13.60 -34.64
CA THR A 525 15.65 -12.90 -34.61
C THR A 525 15.76 -11.46 -35.13
N ILE A 526 16.85 -10.75 -34.83
CA ILE A 526 17.09 -9.39 -35.34
C ILE A 526 17.25 -9.40 -36.86
N LYS A 527 17.97 -10.39 -37.41
CA LYS A 527 18.15 -10.55 -38.87
C LYS A 527 16.82 -10.84 -39.58
N ASP A 528 16.02 -11.74 -39.02
CA ASP A 528 14.71 -12.11 -39.60
C ASP A 528 13.72 -10.94 -39.53
N ASN A 529 13.72 -10.21 -38.40
CA ASN A 529 12.92 -9.00 -38.24
C ASN A 529 13.38 -7.89 -39.19
N TYR A 530 14.68 -7.74 -39.45
CA TYR A 530 15.19 -6.74 -40.39
C TYR A 530 14.61 -6.92 -41.80
N ASN A 531 14.67 -8.14 -42.35
CA ASN A 531 14.15 -8.39 -43.70
C ASN A 531 12.63 -8.19 -43.77
N THR A 532 11.91 -8.69 -42.76
CA THR A 532 10.44 -8.53 -42.69
C THR A 532 10.04 -7.06 -42.58
N CYS A 533 10.70 -6.30 -41.70
CA CYS A 533 10.44 -4.88 -41.49
C CYS A 533 10.84 -4.05 -42.72
N LEU A 534 11.89 -4.45 -43.45
CA LEU A 534 12.32 -3.75 -44.66
C LEU A 534 11.24 -3.81 -45.75
N GLU A 535 10.68 -4.98 -46.00
CA GLU A 535 9.59 -5.13 -46.99
C GLU A 535 8.33 -4.40 -46.55
N GLU A 536 7.97 -4.50 -45.28
CA GLU A 536 6.82 -3.78 -44.73
C GLU A 536 7.00 -2.26 -44.78
N PHE A 537 8.20 -1.77 -44.51
CA PHE A 537 8.54 -0.35 -44.64
C PHE A 537 8.46 0.12 -46.09
N LYS A 538 8.91 -0.67 -47.08
CA LYS A 538 8.76 -0.32 -48.50
C LYS A 538 7.28 -0.15 -48.89
N ILE A 539 6.42 -1.06 -48.43
CA ILE A 539 4.97 -0.99 -48.65
C ILE A 539 4.40 0.28 -48.02
N LEU A 540 4.68 0.52 -46.74
CA LEU A 540 4.17 1.69 -46.03
C LEU A 540 4.72 3.00 -46.60
N LYS A 541 5.99 3.06 -46.99
CA LYS A 541 6.60 4.23 -47.64
C LYS A 541 5.91 4.54 -48.97
N LYS A 542 5.64 3.52 -49.79
CA LYS A 542 4.89 3.67 -51.05
C LYS A 542 3.47 4.16 -50.76
N ASN A 543 2.76 3.50 -49.84
CA ASN A 543 1.38 3.86 -49.50
C ASN A 543 1.27 5.26 -48.88
N ALA A 544 2.25 5.70 -48.09
CA ALA A 544 2.32 7.07 -47.57
C ALA A 544 2.50 8.09 -48.70
N ARG A 545 3.33 7.79 -49.71
CA ARG A 545 3.48 8.64 -50.91
C ARG A 545 2.18 8.67 -51.71
N ASP A 546 1.56 7.52 -51.93
CA ASP A 546 0.30 7.41 -52.67
C ASP A 546 -0.85 8.13 -51.93
N TYR A 547 -0.89 8.06 -50.60
CA TYR A 547 -1.85 8.79 -49.78
C TYR A 547 -1.67 10.30 -49.93
N LEU A 548 -0.44 10.81 -49.88
CA LEU A 548 -0.16 12.24 -50.06
C LEU A 548 -0.34 12.73 -51.51
N ALA A 549 -0.28 11.82 -52.48
CA ALA A 549 -0.52 12.11 -53.89
C ALA A 549 -2.01 12.07 -54.26
N SER A 550 -2.82 11.31 -53.51
CA SER A 550 -4.26 11.16 -53.75
C SER A 550 -5.01 12.49 -53.62
N ASP A 551 -5.82 12.83 -54.62
CA ASP A 551 -6.59 14.07 -54.64
C ASP A 551 -7.56 14.17 -53.45
N GLN A 552 -8.24 13.07 -53.10
CA GLN A 552 -9.14 13.03 -51.93
C GLN A 552 -8.41 13.33 -50.62
N SER A 553 -7.21 12.78 -50.43
CA SER A 553 -6.41 13.04 -49.23
C SER A 553 -5.82 14.45 -49.24
N ARG A 554 -5.45 14.98 -50.41
CA ARG A 554 -4.99 16.37 -50.55
C ARG A 554 -6.12 17.35 -50.26
N GLU A 555 -7.32 17.10 -50.76
CA GLU A 555 -8.52 17.88 -50.49
C GLU A 555 -8.82 17.84 -48.99
N PHE A 556 -8.87 16.65 -48.39
CA PHE A 556 -9.06 16.48 -46.94
C PHE A 556 -8.02 17.28 -46.13
N LEU A 557 -6.73 17.16 -46.46
CA LEU A 557 -5.65 17.88 -45.77
C LEU A 557 -5.66 19.40 -46.06
N ARG A 558 -6.36 19.88 -47.09
CA ARG A 558 -6.48 21.30 -47.46
C ARG A 558 -7.77 21.95 -46.94
N ARG A 559 -8.75 21.19 -46.43
CA ARG A 559 -9.96 21.77 -45.85
C ARG A 559 -9.57 22.74 -44.74
N ASP A 560 -10.01 23.99 -44.87
CA ASP A 560 -9.76 25.01 -43.86
C ASP A 560 -10.45 24.60 -42.55
N ALA A 561 -9.66 24.39 -41.51
CA ALA A 561 -10.12 24.07 -40.16
C ALA A 561 -10.72 25.31 -39.47
N ALA A 562 -11.43 26.16 -40.22
CA ALA A 562 -12.00 27.41 -39.72
C ALA A 562 -13.12 27.20 -38.68
N HIS A 563 -13.53 25.96 -38.43
CA HIS A 563 -14.65 25.64 -37.55
C HIS A 563 -14.28 24.50 -36.59
N GLN A 564 -14.37 24.81 -35.29
CA GLN A 564 -14.67 23.93 -34.15
C GLN A 564 -13.50 23.29 -33.35
N HIS A 565 -13.13 24.01 -32.27
CA HIS A 565 -12.89 23.52 -30.90
C HIS A 565 -11.82 22.45 -30.56
N GLY A 566 -10.75 22.27 -31.35
CA GLY A 566 -9.66 21.37 -30.93
C GLY A 566 -8.26 21.75 -31.42
N ASP A 567 -7.26 21.46 -30.59
CA ASP A 567 -5.81 21.67 -30.83
C ASP A 567 -5.22 20.74 -31.93
N PHE A 568 -6.05 19.96 -32.63
CA PHE A 568 -5.59 18.99 -33.61
C PHE A 568 -5.30 19.65 -34.97
N THR A 569 -4.02 19.75 -35.31
CA THR A 569 -3.57 20.46 -36.51
C THR A 569 -3.44 19.53 -37.74
N ARG A 570 -3.45 20.11 -38.94
CA ARG A 570 -3.06 19.42 -40.19
C ARG A 570 -1.73 18.69 -40.05
N GLN A 571 -0.79 19.25 -39.27
CA GLN A 571 0.51 18.65 -39.02
C GLN A 571 0.35 17.32 -38.26
N MET A 572 -0.55 17.23 -37.28
CA MET A 572 -0.79 15.99 -36.54
C MET A 572 -1.40 14.88 -37.41
N ALA A 573 -2.27 15.23 -38.36
CA ALA A 573 -2.77 14.27 -39.35
C ALA A 573 -1.64 13.76 -40.27
N LEU A 574 -0.73 14.66 -40.70
CA LEU A 574 0.46 14.26 -41.44
C LEU A 574 1.40 13.39 -40.58
N ASP A 575 1.55 13.72 -39.31
CA ASP A 575 2.37 12.95 -38.37
C ASP A 575 1.82 11.54 -38.18
N GLN A 576 0.49 11.31 -38.25
CA GLN A 576 -0.08 9.96 -38.25
C GLN A 576 0.23 9.16 -39.52
N VAL A 577 0.51 9.79 -40.67
CA VAL A 577 0.96 9.06 -41.87
C VAL A 577 2.40 8.57 -41.69
N PHE A 578 3.24 9.36 -41.03
CA PHE A 578 4.67 9.08 -40.82
C PHE A 578 5.00 8.47 -39.46
N SER A 579 4.04 8.44 -38.55
CA SER A 579 4.15 7.89 -37.20
C SER A 579 2.84 7.22 -36.77
N PRO A 580 2.27 6.32 -37.59
CA PRO A 580 0.93 5.80 -37.36
C PRO A 580 0.81 5.10 -36.01
N SER A 581 -0.32 5.33 -35.33
CA SER A 581 -0.69 4.55 -34.15
C SER A 581 -0.75 3.06 -34.50
N THR A 582 -0.09 2.25 -33.69
CA THR A 582 -0.12 0.78 -33.76
C THR A 582 -1.25 0.18 -32.93
N ILE A 583 -1.89 0.99 -32.08
CA ILE A 583 -2.98 0.60 -31.19
C ILE A 583 -4.31 0.76 -31.92
N ASP A 584 -5.17 -0.25 -31.78
CA ASP A 584 -6.56 -0.22 -32.22
C ASP A 584 -7.35 0.85 -31.46
N GLN A 585 -7.87 1.83 -32.20
CA GLN A 585 -8.69 2.89 -31.65
C GLN A 585 -10.16 2.59 -31.89
N TYR A 586 -10.96 2.61 -30.81
CA TYR A 586 -12.40 2.54 -30.94
C TYR A 586 -12.94 3.90 -31.38
N LEU A 587 -13.61 3.92 -32.54
CA LEU A 587 -14.27 5.12 -33.06
C LEU A 587 -15.78 4.97 -32.87
N PRO A 588 -16.39 5.74 -31.94
CA PRO A 588 -17.82 5.63 -31.64
C PRO A 588 -18.71 5.84 -32.87
N SER A 589 -18.31 6.74 -33.78
CA SER A 589 -19.03 7.05 -35.03
C SER A 589 -19.15 5.85 -35.98
N GLN A 590 -18.32 4.82 -35.82
CA GLN A 590 -18.25 3.67 -36.71
C GLN A 590 -18.48 2.34 -35.98
N GLN A 591 -18.67 2.37 -34.65
CA GLN A 591 -18.81 1.20 -33.78
C GLN A 591 -17.76 0.08 -33.98
N ARG A 592 -16.58 0.43 -34.53
CA ARG A 592 -15.50 -0.52 -34.85
C ARG A 592 -14.16 0.02 -34.38
N ARG A 593 -13.21 -0.91 -34.20
CA ARG A 593 -11.81 -0.59 -33.91
C ARG A 593 -11.03 -0.44 -35.21
N LEU A 594 -10.30 0.65 -35.36
CA LEU A 594 -9.44 0.90 -36.51
C LEU A 594 -8.01 1.19 -36.05
N CYS A 595 -7.04 0.69 -36.80
CA CYS A 595 -5.61 0.94 -36.56
C CYS A 595 -5.04 1.74 -37.73
N ALA A 596 -4.49 2.93 -37.46
CA ALA A 596 -3.91 3.80 -38.49
C ALA A 596 -2.79 3.08 -39.26
N TYR A 597 -1.98 2.31 -38.54
CA TYR A 597 -0.91 1.52 -39.14
C TYR A 597 -1.45 0.50 -40.15
N ASP A 598 -2.49 -0.27 -39.78
CA ASP A 598 -3.03 -1.32 -40.66
C ASP A 598 -3.83 -0.73 -41.83
N ALA A 599 -4.51 0.40 -41.60
CA ALA A 599 -5.15 1.16 -42.67
C ALA A 599 -4.13 1.63 -43.71
N LEU A 600 -3.01 2.21 -43.28
CA LEU A 600 -1.94 2.63 -44.17
C LEU A 600 -1.26 1.44 -44.87
N LYS A 601 -0.98 0.35 -44.14
CA LYS A 601 -0.37 -0.87 -44.68
C LYS A 601 -1.21 -1.51 -45.79
N ASN A 602 -2.52 -1.60 -45.56
CA ASN A 602 -3.46 -2.22 -46.49
C ASN A 602 -4.00 -1.25 -47.57
N ARG A 603 -3.42 -0.04 -47.68
CA ARG A 603 -3.84 1.01 -48.61
C ARG A 603 -5.33 1.39 -48.45
N ASN A 604 -5.88 1.23 -47.26
CA ASN A 604 -7.25 1.62 -46.93
C ASN A 604 -7.28 3.09 -46.47
N PHE A 605 -7.12 3.99 -47.45
CA PHE A 605 -7.02 5.43 -47.21
C PHE A 605 -8.30 6.03 -46.65
N GLU A 606 -9.44 5.39 -46.90
CA GLU A 606 -10.72 5.81 -46.34
C GLU A 606 -10.75 5.62 -44.83
N ASN A 607 -10.40 4.43 -44.33
CA ASN A 607 -10.30 4.20 -42.89
C ASN A 607 -9.26 5.13 -42.23
N LEU A 608 -8.16 5.45 -42.91
CA LEU A 608 -7.17 6.39 -42.39
C LEU A 608 -7.71 7.82 -42.29
N ARG A 609 -8.47 8.28 -43.30
CA ARG A 609 -9.18 9.58 -43.24
C ARG A 609 -10.23 9.61 -42.13
N ILE A 610 -11.00 8.54 -41.94
CA ILE A 610 -11.96 8.42 -40.85
C ILE A 610 -11.27 8.54 -39.47
N ILE A 611 -10.10 7.92 -39.30
CA ILE A 611 -9.31 8.08 -38.07
C ILE A 611 -8.89 9.54 -37.89
N HIS A 612 -8.38 10.19 -38.95
CA HIS A 612 -8.00 11.61 -38.88
C HIS A 612 -9.20 12.52 -38.58
N GLU A 613 -10.35 12.28 -39.20
CA GLU A 613 -11.60 13.01 -38.96
C GLU A 613 -12.07 12.85 -37.52
N ALA A 614 -11.99 11.63 -36.98
CA ALA A 614 -12.31 11.39 -35.57
C ALA A 614 -11.38 12.13 -34.60
N TYR A 615 -10.14 12.42 -34.99
CA TYR A 615 -9.25 13.29 -34.20
C TYR A 615 -9.67 14.76 -34.26
N PHE A 616 -10.14 15.24 -35.42
CA PHE A 616 -10.70 16.59 -35.53
C PHE A 616 -11.98 16.78 -34.71
N LEU A 617 -12.80 15.73 -34.57
CA LEU A 617 -14.10 15.82 -33.89
C LEU A 617 -14.05 15.65 -32.36
N ARG A 618 -12.90 15.31 -31.75
CA ARG A 618 -12.82 15.10 -30.29
C ARG A 618 -12.52 16.43 -29.56
N PRO A 619 -13.43 16.95 -28.71
CA PRO A 619 -13.09 18.01 -27.76
C PRO A 619 -12.08 17.49 -26.74
N ASN A 620 -11.26 18.37 -26.15
CA ASN A 620 -10.14 18.15 -25.20
C ASN A 620 -10.43 17.30 -23.92
N GLN A 621 -11.21 16.23 -23.97
CA GLN A 621 -11.57 15.41 -22.81
C GLN A 621 -10.43 14.54 -22.23
N TYR A 622 -9.18 14.66 -22.73
CA TYR A 622 -8.01 13.97 -22.17
C TYR A 622 -6.94 14.93 -21.60
N SER A 623 -7.29 16.18 -21.28
CA SER A 623 -6.50 17.00 -20.34
C SER A 623 -6.82 16.68 -18.87
N LEU A 624 -6.97 15.40 -18.55
CA LEU A 624 -6.95 14.90 -17.17
C LEU A 624 -5.77 13.95 -17.06
N ASN A 625 -4.74 14.43 -16.34
CA ASN A 625 -3.46 13.81 -16.00
C ASN A 625 -2.28 14.17 -16.93
N MET A 626 -1.88 15.44 -16.88
CA MET A 626 -0.48 15.79 -16.60
C MET A 626 -0.41 16.43 -15.22
#